data_AF-A0AAX4HY45-F1
#
_entry.id   AF-A0AAX4HY45-F1
#
_cell.length_a   1.000
_cell.length_b   1.000
_cell.length_c   1.000
_cell.angle_alpha   90.00
_cell.angle_beta   90.00
_cell.angle_gamma   90.00
#
_symmetry.space_group_name_H-M   'P 1'
#
loop_
_entity.id
_entity.type
_entity.pdbx_description
1 polymer ?
#
loop_
_entity_poly.entity_id
_entity_poly.type
_entity_poly.pdbx_seq_one_letter_code
_entity_poly.pdbx_strand_id
1 'polypeptide(L)'
;MERVARDDVVFKNGAFIPKNSIVAVSCHSMWDPETFEDPVAFDGYRFIKKRACGDPYKEHAAALVTTSSDHMGFGHGTYACPGRFFDVNEVNIVLCHFLL
;
A
#
# COMPACT_ATOMS: atom_id res chain seq x y z
N MET A 1 4.91 2.95 8.30
CA MET A 1 4.11 4.12 8.71
C MET A 1 4.03 4.13 10.23
N GLU A 2 4.67 5.09 10.89
CA GLU A 2 4.79 5.12 12.36
C GLU A 2 4.03 6.30 12.95
N ARG A 3 3.34 6.08 14.07
CA ARG A 3 2.61 7.10 14.81
C ARG A 3 2.87 6.96 16.30
N VAL A 4 2.82 8.07 17.01
CA VAL A 4 2.87 8.09 18.48
C VAL A 4 1.46 8.26 19.01
N ALA A 5 1.05 7.38 19.92
CA ALA A 5 -0.23 7.51 20.63
C ALA A 5 -0.17 8.76 21.53
N ARG A 6 -1.02 9.75 21.26
CA ARG A 6 -1.04 11.00 22.05
C ARG A 6 -1.73 10.83 23.40
N ASP A 7 -2.63 9.86 23.50
CA ASP A 7 -3.38 9.48 24.69
C ASP A 7 -3.56 7.97 24.70
N ASP A 8 -4.07 7.44 25.82
CA ASP A 8 -4.43 6.03 25.97
C ASP A 8 -5.56 5.66 24.99
N VAL A 9 -5.36 4.61 24.19
CA VAL A 9 -6.34 4.17 23.18
C VAL A 9 -6.85 2.77 23.53
N VAL A 10 -8.18 2.65 23.68
CA VAL A 10 -8.88 1.36 23.81
C VAL A 10 -9.68 1.09 22.55
N PHE A 11 -9.36 0.02 21.84
CA PHE A 11 -10.08 -0.40 20.64
C PHE A 11 -11.35 -1.18 21.00
N LYS A 12 -12.30 -1.26 20.06
CA LYS A 12 -13.56 -2.01 20.24
C LYS A 12 -13.36 -3.50 20.53
N ASN A 13 -12.24 -4.07 20.06
CA ASN A 13 -11.85 -5.46 20.31
C ASN A 13 -11.11 -5.65 21.66
N GLY A 14 -11.03 -4.61 22.49
CA GLY A 14 -10.36 -4.64 23.79
C GLY A 14 -8.84 -4.43 23.75
N ALA A 15 -8.22 -4.29 22.57
CA ALA A 15 -6.81 -3.96 22.49
C ALA A 15 -6.53 -2.58 23.11
N PHE A 16 -5.41 -2.47 23.84
CA PHE A 16 -5.01 -1.25 24.54
C PHE A 16 -3.63 -0.78 24.06
N ILE A 17 -3.52 0.51 23.71
CA ILE A 17 -2.26 1.16 23.39
C ILE A 17 -2.03 2.29 24.40
N PRO A 18 -0.97 2.19 25.24
CA PRO A 18 -0.62 3.25 26.18
C PRO A 18 -0.21 4.53 25.47
N LYS A 19 -0.48 5.68 26.11
CA LYS A 19 0.05 6.98 25.73
C LYS A 19 1.57 6.93 25.54
N ASN A 20 2.05 7.66 24.54
CA ASN A 20 3.45 7.73 24.07
C ASN A 20 4.00 6.45 23.42
N SER A 21 3.20 5.41 23.23
CA SER A 21 3.63 4.23 22.46
C SER A 21 3.83 4.58 20.99
N ILE A 22 4.89 4.06 20.38
CA ILE A 22 5.08 4.09 18.93
C ILE A 22 4.33 2.90 18.33
N VAL A 23 3.48 3.17 17.35
CA VAL A 23 2.66 2.18 16.64
C VAL A 23 3.05 2.22 15.18
N ALA A 24 3.32 1.04 14.62
CA ALA A 24 3.66 0.88 13.21
C ALA A 24 2.73 -0.14 12.55
N VAL A 25 2.42 0.08 11.27
CA VAL A 25 1.77 -0.93 10.42
C VAL A 25 2.87 -1.67 9.65
N SER A 26 2.91 -2.99 9.79
CA SER A 26 3.85 -3.85 9.08
C SER A 26 3.49 -3.90 7.60
N CYS A 27 4.48 -3.72 6.73
CA CYS A 27 4.32 -3.92 5.28
C CYS A 27 4.38 -5.40 4.89
N HIS A 28 4.63 -6.32 5.83
CA HIS A 28 4.71 -7.76 5.54
C HIS A 28 3.41 -8.32 4.95
N SER A 29 2.26 -7.67 5.20
CA SER A 29 0.98 -8.02 4.56
C SER A 29 1.01 -7.94 3.04
N MET A 30 1.96 -7.21 2.43
CA MET A 30 2.17 -7.20 0.98
C MET A 30 2.67 -8.55 0.44
N TRP A 31 3.16 -9.44 1.31
CA TRP A 31 3.54 -10.81 0.98
C TRP A 31 2.50 -11.84 1.45
N ASP A 32 1.30 -11.40 1.82
CA ASP A 32 0.23 -12.30 2.24
C ASP A 32 -0.42 -13.00 1.02
N PRO A 33 -0.40 -14.34 0.95
CA PRO A 33 -1.02 -15.09 -0.15
C PRO A 33 -2.55 -14.90 -0.23
N GLU A 34 -3.23 -14.48 0.84
CA GLU A 34 -4.66 -14.15 0.79
C GLU A 34 -4.92 -12.84 0.03
N THR A 35 -3.94 -11.93 0.01
CA THR A 35 -4.04 -10.63 -0.67
C THR A 35 -3.45 -10.67 -2.09
N PHE A 36 -2.35 -11.39 -2.27
CA PHE A 36 -1.59 -11.47 -3.52
C PHE A 36 -1.21 -12.92 -3.83
N GLU A 37 -1.73 -13.47 -4.92
CA GLU A 37 -1.38 -14.81 -5.42
C GLU A 37 0.13 -14.92 -5.72
N ASP A 38 0.81 -15.98 -5.26
CA ASP A 38 2.27 -16.15 -5.41
C ASP A 38 3.07 -14.88 -5.02
N PRO A 39 2.98 -14.40 -3.76
CA PRO A 39 3.45 -13.07 -3.37
C PRO A 39 4.97 -12.87 -3.49
N VAL A 40 5.74 -13.96 -3.49
CA VAL A 40 7.21 -13.93 -3.65
C VAL A 40 7.65 -13.88 -5.11
N ALA A 41 6.75 -14.23 -6.05
CA ALA A 41 7.05 -14.22 -7.47
C ALA A 41 6.79 -12.85 -8.07
N PHE A 42 7.75 -12.36 -8.86
CA PHE A 42 7.56 -11.17 -9.68
C PHE A 42 6.63 -11.51 -10.86
N ASP A 43 5.41 -11.00 -10.81
CA ASP A 43 4.44 -11.05 -11.90
C ASP A 43 4.18 -9.62 -12.40
N GLY A 44 4.77 -9.28 -13.55
CA GLY A 44 4.58 -7.96 -14.19
C GLY A 44 3.12 -7.67 -14.61
N TYR A 45 2.27 -8.69 -14.68
CA TYR A 45 0.85 -8.55 -15.03
C TYR A 45 -0.07 -8.54 -13.80
N ARG A 46 0.45 -8.71 -12.59
CA ARG A 46 -0.33 -8.82 -11.33
C ARG A 46 -1.38 -7.72 -11.18
N PHE A 47 -0.98 -6.47 -11.38
CA PHE A 47 -1.87 -5.32 -11.21
C PHE A 47 -2.80 -5.09 -12.41
N ILE A 48 -2.42 -5.58 -13.61
CA ILE A 48 -3.32 -5.61 -14.77
C ILE A 48 -4.46 -6.62 -14.53
N LYS A 49 -4.12 -7.84 -14.06
CA LYS A 49 -5.10 -8.86 -13.68
C LYS A 49 -6.00 -8.38 -12.54
N LYS A 50 -5.43 -7.75 -11.50
CA LYS A 50 -6.19 -7.15 -10.39
C LYS A 50 -7.19 -6.10 -10.88
N ARG A 51 -6.83 -5.33 -11.92
CA ARG A 51 -7.74 -4.36 -12.55
C ARG A 51 -8.79 -4.98 -13.46
N ALA A 52 -8.63 -6.22 -13.89
CA ALA A 52 -9.58 -6.90 -14.78
C ALA A 52 -10.54 -7.85 -14.04
N CYS A 53 -10.49 -7.91 -12.71
CA CYS A 53 -11.21 -8.90 -11.93
C CYS A 53 -12.71 -8.61 -11.71
N GLY A 54 -13.21 -7.45 -12.13
CA GLY A 54 -14.62 -7.06 -12.00
C GLY A 54 -15.04 -6.60 -10.59
N ASP A 55 -14.09 -6.51 -9.65
CA ASP A 55 -14.30 -5.94 -8.31
C ASP A 55 -13.92 -4.45 -8.34
N PRO A 56 -14.89 -3.52 -8.18
CA PRO A 56 -14.63 -2.08 -8.28
C PRO A 56 -13.55 -1.58 -7.32
N TYR A 57 -13.45 -2.15 -6.11
CA TYR A 57 -12.41 -1.76 -5.15
C TYR A 57 -11.03 -2.13 -5.68
N LYS A 58 -10.87 -3.37 -6.15
CA LYS A 58 -9.59 -3.86 -6.69
C LYS A 58 -9.20 -3.13 -7.98
N GLU A 59 -10.19 -2.75 -8.80
CA GLU A 59 -9.98 -1.94 -10.00
C GLU A 59 -9.39 -0.57 -9.70
N HIS A 60 -9.94 0.13 -8.71
CA HIS A 60 -9.44 1.44 -8.31
C HIS A 60 -8.09 1.36 -7.58
N ALA A 61 -7.90 0.35 -6.74
CA ALA A 61 -6.68 0.13 -5.96
C ALA A 61 -5.49 -0.36 -6.81
N ALA A 62 -5.72 -0.83 -8.04
CA ALA A 62 -4.66 -1.37 -8.89
C ALA A 62 -3.82 -0.31 -9.61
N ALA A 63 -4.25 0.96 -9.65
CA ALA A 63 -3.45 2.03 -10.25
C ALA A 63 -2.23 2.35 -9.36
N LEU A 64 -1.06 2.50 -9.96
CA LEU A 64 0.22 2.65 -9.22
C LEU A 64 0.22 3.84 -8.24
N VAL A 65 -0.42 4.96 -8.61
CA VAL A 65 -0.55 6.16 -7.74
C VAL A 65 -1.61 6.02 -6.66
N THR A 66 -2.49 5.01 -6.73
CA THR A 66 -3.55 4.81 -5.73
C THR A 66 -2.99 4.10 -4.52
N THR A 67 -3.19 4.67 -3.33
CA THR A 67 -2.81 4.01 -2.08
C THR A 67 -3.93 3.11 -1.57
N SER A 68 -3.61 1.97 -0.98
CA SER A 68 -4.58 1.08 -0.33
C SER A 68 -4.02 0.50 0.96
N SER A 69 -4.88 -0.10 1.79
CA SER A 69 -4.46 -0.90 2.95
C SER A 69 -3.64 -2.13 2.55
N ASP A 70 -3.90 -2.64 1.35
CA ASP A 70 -3.29 -3.87 0.83
C ASP A 70 -1.89 -3.60 0.26
N HIS A 71 -1.59 -2.36 -0.11
CA HIS A 71 -0.34 -1.99 -0.76
C HIS A 71 0.22 -0.68 -0.20
N MET A 72 1.24 -0.79 0.66
CA MET A 72 1.76 0.30 1.48
C MET A 72 2.97 1.02 0.89
N GLY A 73 3.28 0.84 -0.41
CA GLY A 73 4.48 1.40 -1.06
C GLY A 73 4.60 2.93 -0.93
N PHE A 74 3.47 3.65 -0.96
CA PHE A 74 3.42 5.10 -0.74
C PHE A 74 2.85 5.49 0.64
N GLY A 75 2.70 4.54 1.56
CA GLY A 75 1.84 4.71 2.73
C GLY A 75 0.35 4.81 2.35
N HIS A 76 -0.49 5.24 3.30
CA HIS A 76 -1.94 5.29 3.14
C HIS A 76 -2.58 6.35 4.07
N GLY A 77 -3.81 6.75 3.76
CA GLY A 77 -4.57 7.74 4.52
C GLY A 77 -4.02 9.17 4.42
N THR A 78 -4.27 10.00 5.43
CA THR A 78 -3.91 11.44 5.48
C THR A 78 -2.42 11.71 5.25
N TYR A 79 -1.56 10.73 5.50
CA TYR A 79 -0.11 10.85 5.43
C TYR A 79 0.49 9.96 4.34
N ALA A 80 -0.29 9.59 3.33
CA ALA A 80 0.26 9.00 2.12
C ALA A 80 1.26 9.96 1.46
N CYS A 81 2.24 9.40 0.75
CA CYS A 81 3.28 10.16 0.07
C CYS A 81 2.64 11.21 -0.86
N PRO A 82 2.89 12.52 -0.64
CA PRO A 82 2.36 13.57 -1.50
C PRO A 82 3.01 13.54 -2.89
N GLY A 83 4.25 13.03 -2.99
CA GLY A 83 5.02 12.96 -4.24
C GLY A 83 4.70 11.76 -5.13
N ARG A 84 3.80 10.84 -4.74
CA ARG A 84 3.55 9.58 -5.48
C ARG A 84 3.16 9.77 -6.95
N PHE A 85 2.51 10.89 -7.29
CA PHE A 85 2.17 11.18 -8.69
C PHE A 85 3.40 11.58 -9.51
N PHE A 86 4.29 12.34 -8.89
CA PHE A 86 5.55 12.76 -9.51
C PHE A 86 6.49 11.56 -9.67
N ASP A 87 6.68 10.78 -8.60
CA ASP A 87 7.51 9.56 -8.59
C ASP A 87 7.09 8.57 -9.68
N VAL A 88 5.78 8.31 -9.81
CA VAL A 88 5.27 7.41 -10.85
C VAL A 88 5.54 7.93 -12.26
N ASN A 89 5.46 9.24 -12.49
CA ASN A 89 5.79 9.81 -13.79
C ASN A 89 7.29 9.65 -14.10
N GLU A 90 8.17 9.88 -13.13
CA GLU A 90 9.61 9.68 -13.30
C GLU A 90 9.95 8.22 -13.61
N VAL A 91 9.37 7.26 -12.86
CA VAL A 91 9.57 5.82 -13.10
C VAL A 91 9.12 5.42 -14.50
N ASN A 92 7.97 5.93 -14.97
CA ASN A 92 7.50 5.67 -16.32
C ASN A 92 8.44 6.24 -17.39
N ILE A 93 8.97 7.45 -17.20
CA ILE A 93 9.94 8.06 -18.12
C ILE A 93 11.23 7.22 -18.18
N VAL A 94 11.76 6.81 -17.02
CA VAL A 94 12.96 5.95 -16.94
C VAL A 94 12.74 4.62 -17.66
N LEU A 95 11.57 3.98 -17.47
CA LEU A 95 11.22 2.74 -18.17
C LEU A 95 11.14 2.93 -19.69
N CYS A 96 10.55 4.03 -20.15
CA CYS A 96 10.56 4.37 -21.58
C CYS A 96 11.99 4.47 -22.13
N HIS A 97 12.91 5.10 -21.39
CA HIS A 97 14.32 5.20 -21.80
C HIS A 97 15.06 3.86 -21.80
N PHE A 98 14.70 2.91 -20.94
CA PHE A 98 15.28 1.56 -20.97
C PHE A 98 14.80 0.70 -22.14
N LEU A 99 13.64 1.01 -22.71
CA LEU A 99 13.03 0.23 -23.80
C LEU A 99 13.37 0.75 -25.20
N LEU A 100 13.94 1.96 -25.31
CA LEU A 100 14.41 2.56 -26.56
C LEU A 100 15.85 2.15 -26.87
#